data_AF-A0A7C7PT62-F1
#
_entry.id   AF-A0A7C7PT62-F1
#
_cell.length_a   1.000
_cell.length_b   1.000
_cell.length_c   1.000
_cell.angle_alpha   90.00
_cell.angle_beta   90.00
_cell.angle_gamma   90.00
#
_symmetry.space_group_name_H-M   'P 1'
#
loop_
_entity.id
_entity.type
_entity.pdbx_description
1 polymer ?
#
loop_
_entity_poly.entity_id
_entity_poly.type
_entity_poly.pdbx_seq_one_letter_code
_entity_poly.pdbx_strand_id
1 'polypeptide(L)'
;DGDGIMDADDENIDGDWFSNEEEIAAGTDPYDVSSMPEGMTSRWLEERMAGAGSYLVQAGPSAYANDLSRDEGEQEWADTWSSIMPIHVNEDIDERRIYNFNDPEEGPISVADTDSVTQFLATFGDGNRFSVSVRGGDADGDSIGNDHPTSLGDGPMDALPAAVRGAVWEPLGFGVTLQFLLLGCFAGALLGGSQGLSRSIFGQMVPETRSAEFFGFFGFFGKVAALMGPLIYGILTVMYDSRVGVASLSVLIIIGTLLMLKVDVDAGVADAQAEDARNRGIEV
;
A
#
# COMPACT_ATOMS: atom_id res chain seq x y z
N ASP A 1 31.79 25.14 33.22
CA ASP A 1 31.61 23.77 32.66
C ASP A 1 31.91 23.62 31.14
N GLY A 2 32.14 24.73 30.42
CA GLY A 2 32.38 24.70 28.97
C GLY A 2 31.15 25.04 28.11
N ASP A 3 30.08 25.54 28.72
CA ASP A 3 28.84 26.01 28.08
C ASP A 3 28.96 27.38 27.37
N GLY A 4 30.06 28.11 27.64
CA GLY A 4 30.34 29.43 27.05
C GLY A 4 29.85 30.62 27.88
N ILE A 5 29.34 30.39 29.09
CA ILE A 5 29.05 31.40 30.10
C ILE A 5 30.29 31.58 30.98
N MET A 6 30.50 32.79 31.49
CA MET A 6 31.65 33.07 32.37
C MET A 6 31.27 32.69 33.81
N ASP A 7 32.12 31.96 34.53
CA ASP A 7 31.85 31.44 35.89
C ASP A 7 31.27 32.48 36.89
N ALA A 8 31.53 33.78 36.70
CA ALA A 8 31.01 34.83 37.57
C ALA A 8 29.52 35.16 37.34
N ASP A 9 29.01 34.83 36.15
CA ASP A 9 27.64 35.06 35.69
C ASP A 9 26.92 33.72 35.36
N ASP A 10 27.56 32.60 35.71
CA ASP A 10 27.05 31.25 35.47
C ASP A 10 26.25 30.77 36.70
N GLU A 11 25.07 30.21 36.45
CA GLU A 11 24.20 29.67 37.50
C GLU A 11 24.51 28.19 37.83
N ASN A 12 25.37 27.52 37.06
CA ASN A 12 25.79 26.12 37.21
C ASN A 12 27.26 25.98 36.75
N ILE A 13 28.21 26.39 37.60
CA ILE A 13 29.61 26.59 37.21
C ILE A 13 30.31 25.29 36.80
N ASP A 14 29.97 24.17 37.43
CA ASP A 14 30.62 22.88 37.21
C ASP A 14 29.90 21.97 36.20
N GLY A 15 28.66 22.32 35.83
CA GLY A 15 27.89 21.66 34.78
C GLY A 15 27.18 20.40 35.24
N ASP A 16 26.98 20.22 36.54
CA ASP A 16 26.38 19.01 37.13
C ASP A 16 24.84 19.00 37.12
N TRP A 17 24.24 20.11 36.64
CA TRP A 17 22.80 20.35 36.47
C TRP A 17 22.04 20.72 37.75
N PHE A 18 22.76 21.02 38.83
CA PHE A 18 22.25 21.79 39.96
C PHE A 18 22.60 23.27 39.79
N SER A 19 21.90 24.18 40.47
CA SER A 19 22.33 25.57 40.51
C SER A 19 23.30 25.81 41.66
N ASN A 20 24.23 26.76 41.48
CA ASN A 20 25.18 27.12 42.52
C ASN A 20 24.48 27.51 43.84
N GLU A 21 23.28 28.10 43.77
CA GLU A 21 22.50 28.47 44.96
C GLU A 21 21.94 27.24 45.71
N GLU A 22 21.48 26.22 44.96
CA GLU A 22 20.99 24.96 45.52
C GLU A 22 22.12 24.16 46.17
N GLU A 23 23.30 24.14 45.56
CA GLU A 23 24.48 23.48 46.10
C GLU A 23 25.01 24.15 47.37
N ILE A 24 25.07 25.48 47.38
CA ILE A 24 25.43 26.25 48.59
C ILE A 24 24.42 25.99 49.72
N ALA A 25 23.13 25.88 49.39
CA ALA A 25 22.09 25.57 50.36
C ALA A 25 22.16 24.11 50.87
N ALA A 26 22.59 23.17 50.02
CA ALA A 26 22.80 21.77 50.36
C ALA A 26 24.16 21.51 51.05
N GLY A 27 25.07 22.47 51.03
CA GLY A 27 26.40 22.36 51.61
C GLY A 27 27.40 21.59 50.74
N THR A 28 27.13 21.50 49.43
CA THR A 28 28.02 20.90 48.42
C THR A 28 28.87 21.97 47.72
N ASP A 29 29.78 21.57 46.84
CA ASP A 29 30.82 22.46 46.29
C ASP A 29 30.51 22.82 44.82
N PRO A 30 30.09 24.06 44.50
CA PRO A 30 29.67 24.47 43.15
C PRO A 30 30.77 24.50 42.09
N TYR A 31 32.00 24.20 42.47
CA TYR A 31 33.15 24.13 41.57
C TYR A 31 33.62 22.69 41.31
N ASP A 32 32.98 21.70 41.94
CA ASP A 32 33.35 20.29 41.84
C ASP A 32 32.15 19.45 41.40
N VAL A 33 32.17 19.08 40.12
CA VAL A 33 31.17 18.21 39.45
C VAL A 33 30.90 16.87 40.15
N SER A 34 31.76 16.45 41.08
CA SER A 34 31.56 15.24 41.88
C SER A 34 30.87 15.47 43.23
N SER A 35 30.64 16.73 43.60
CA SER A 35 30.07 17.20 44.85
C SER A 35 28.61 17.62 44.66
N MET A 36 27.73 16.64 44.42
CA MET A 36 26.31 16.88 44.15
C MET A 36 25.42 16.75 45.41
N PRO A 37 24.31 17.51 45.53
CA PRO A 37 23.35 17.39 46.63
C PRO A 37 22.74 15.97 46.72
N GLU A 38 22.90 15.29 47.87
CA GLU A 38 22.28 13.98 48.07
C GLU A 38 20.75 14.10 48.25
N GLY A 39 20.00 13.47 47.35
CA GLY A 39 18.53 13.35 47.44
C GLY A 39 17.73 14.42 46.72
N MET A 40 18.37 15.35 46.02
CA MET A 40 17.70 16.25 45.08
C MET A 40 17.71 15.66 43.66
N THR A 41 16.65 15.90 42.90
CA THR A 41 16.58 15.57 41.47
C THR A 41 17.23 16.69 40.67
N SER A 42 18.19 16.38 39.81
CA SER A 42 18.80 17.40 38.95
C SER A 42 17.79 17.97 37.96
N ARG A 43 17.97 19.22 37.52
CA ARG A 43 17.10 19.85 36.51
C ARG A 43 17.01 19.02 35.23
N TRP A 44 18.12 18.38 34.84
CA TRP A 44 18.16 17.42 33.74
C TRP A 44 17.20 16.23 33.93
N LEU A 45 17.17 15.66 35.14
CA LEU A 45 16.31 14.53 35.44
C LEU A 45 14.84 14.98 35.51
N GLU A 46 14.56 16.17 36.04
CA GLU A 46 13.20 16.74 36.05
C GLU A 46 12.68 17.04 34.65
N GLU A 47 13.48 17.68 33.78
CA GLU A 47 13.13 17.92 32.38
C GLU A 47 12.93 16.60 31.62
N ARG A 48 13.77 15.61 31.88
CA ARG A 48 13.63 14.28 31.26
C ARG A 48 12.44 13.51 31.81
N MET A 49 12.08 13.68 33.08
CA MET A 49 10.84 13.11 33.65
C MET A 49 9.60 13.85 33.17
N ALA A 50 9.69 15.14 32.85
CA ALA A 50 8.59 15.92 32.27
C ALA A 50 8.28 15.51 30.82
N GLY A 51 9.27 15.04 30.06
CA GLY A 51 9.11 14.48 28.70
C GLY A 51 9.04 12.95 28.64
N ALA A 52 9.22 12.24 29.76
CA ALA A 52 9.13 10.79 29.81
C ALA A 52 7.66 10.36 29.83
N GLY A 53 7.23 9.65 28.77
CA GLY A 53 5.88 9.07 28.68
C GLY A 53 4.94 9.76 27.69
N SER A 54 5.42 10.72 26.89
CA SER A 54 4.63 11.32 25.80
C SER A 54 5.09 10.87 24.42
N TYR A 55 4.13 10.62 23.53
CA TYR A 55 4.35 10.38 22.11
C TYR A 55 4.26 11.68 21.32
N LEU A 56 5.17 11.87 20.36
CA LEU A 56 5.08 12.93 19.36
C LEU A 56 4.35 12.38 18.14
N VAL A 57 3.20 12.94 17.81
CA VAL A 57 2.35 12.48 16.71
C VAL A 57 2.31 13.54 15.61
N GLN A 58 2.49 13.12 14.36
CA GLN A 58 2.50 14.02 13.20
C GLN A 58 1.87 13.35 11.98
N ALA A 59 1.14 14.13 11.18
CA ALA A 59 0.64 13.67 9.90
C ALA A 59 1.78 13.63 8.87
N GLY A 60 1.87 12.54 8.11
CA GLY A 60 2.79 12.49 6.98
C GLY A 60 2.31 13.38 5.81
N PRO A 61 3.21 13.85 4.92
CA PRO A 61 2.83 14.68 3.77
C PRO A 61 1.75 14.06 2.88
N SER A 62 1.78 12.73 2.71
CA SER A 62 0.77 12.00 1.95
C SER A 62 -0.57 11.91 2.64
N ALA A 63 -0.61 11.81 3.98
CA ALA A 63 -1.86 11.81 4.74
C ALA A 63 -2.52 13.19 4.68
N TYR A 64 -1.74 14.25 4.88
CA TYR A 64 -2.19 15.64 4.74
C TYR A 64 -2.73 15.94 3.33
N ALA A 65 -2.01 15.54 2.27
CA ALA A 65 -2.44 15.80 0.90
C ALA A 65 -3.72 15.06 0.48
N ASN A 66 -3.98 13.87 1.04
CA ASN A 66 -5.20 13.10 0.73
C ASN A 66 -6.37 13.43 1.66
N ASP A 67 -6.06 14.04 2.80
CA ASP A 67 -6.97 14.47 3.87
C ASP A 67 -7.93 13.38 4.36
N LEU A 68 -8.72 13.69 5.39
CA LEU A 68 -9.80 12.84 5.85
C LEU A 68 -10.98 12.86 4.86
N SER A 69 -11.58 11.70 4.60
CA SER A 69 -12.79 11.58 3.80
C SER A 69 -13.94 12.29 4.50
N ARG A 70 -14.89 12.82 3.72
CA ARG A 70 -16.13 13.41 4.25
C ARG A 70 -17.20 12.37 4.60
N ASP A 71 -16.87 11.09 4.46
CA ASP A 71 -17.76 9.99 4.83
C ASP A 71 -18.00 9.97 6.35
N GLU A 72 -19.19 9.54 6.78
CA GLU A 72 -19.54 9.56 8.20
C GLU A 72 -18.64 8.65 9.03
N GLY A 73 -18.25 7.49 8.50
CA GLY A 73 -17.41 6.54 9.24
C GLY A 73 -16.01 7.09 9.54
N GLU A 74 -15.36 7.69 8.55
CA GLU A 74 -14.01 8.25 8.71
C GLU A 74 -14.03 9.51 9.61
N GLN A 75 -15.09 10.31 9.55
CA GLN A 75 -15.27 11.48 10.41
C GLN A 75 -15.62 11.11 11.87
N GLU A 76 -16.42 10.06 12.10
CA GLU A 76 -16.69 9.52 13.45
C GLU A 76 -15.44 8.90 14.08
N TRP A 77 -14.64 8.18 13.28
CA TRP A 77 -13.34 7.69 13.69
C TRP A 77 -12.40 8.85 14.09
N ALA A 78 -12.38 9.91 13.29
CA ALA A 78 -11.60 11.11 13.58
C ALA A 78 -12.04 11.84 14.85
N ASP A 79 -13.35 11.95 15.08
CA ASP A 79 -13.91 12.55 16.30
C ASP A 79 -13.51 11.74 17.55
N THR A 80 -13.63 10.40 17.48
CA THR A 80 -13.31 9.47 18.56
C THR A 80 -11.85 9.60 19.02
N TRP A 81 -10.92 9.75 18.07
CA TRP A 81 -9.47 9.81 18.31
C TRP A 81 -8.87 11.20 18.19
N SER A 82 -9.70 12.23 18.29
CA SER A 82 -9.30 13.64 18.15
C SER A 82 -8.29 14.12 19.19
N SER A 83 -8.17 13.43 20.33
CA SER A 83 -7.17 13.72 21.36
C SER A 83 -5.76 13.22 21.03
N ILE A 84 -5.62 12.31 20.07
CA ILE A 84 -4.34 11.65 19.73
C ILE A 84 -3.90 12.03 18.32
N MET A 85 -4.86 12.17 17.40
CA MET A 85 -4.55 12.43 16.01
C MET A 85 -4.20 13.91 15.78
N PRO A 86 -3.26 14.20 14.87
CA PRO A 86 -2.90 15.55 14.49
C PRO A 86 -3.96 16.11 13.55
N ILE A 87 -5.14 16.43 14.09
CA ILE A 87 -6.30 16.94 13.34
C ILE A 87 -6.83 18.26 13.93
N HIS A 88 -7.43 19.08 13.07
CA HIS A 88 -8.12 20.30 13.44
C HIS A 88 -9.52 20.34 12.81
N VAL A 89 -10.40 21.18 13.35
CA VAL A 89 -11.74 21.38 12.79
C VAL A 89 -11.64 22.37 11.62
N ASN A 90 -12.25 22.02 10.50
CA ASN A 90 -12.34 22.90 9.34
C ASN A 90 -13.31 24.07 9.63
N GLU A 91 -12.79 25.29 9.68
CA GLU A 91 -13.58 26.50 9.92
C GLU A 91 -14.32 27.00 8.68
N ASP A 92 -13.99 26.51 7.47
CA ASP A 92 -14.62 26.94 6.22
C ASP A 92 -16.00 26.28 5.98
N ILE A 93 -16.40 25.31 6.81
CA ILE A 93 -17.63 24.54 6.66
C ILE A 93 -18.50 24.65 7.92
N ASP A 94 -19.45 25.58 7.89
CA ASP A 94 -20.36 25.85 9.03
C ASP A 94 -21.50 24.84 9.19
N GLU A 95 -21.77 24.03 8.16
CA GLU A 95 -22.95 23.14 8.14
C GLU A 95 -22.74 21.84 8.92
N ARG A 96 -21.49 21.37 9.05
CA ARG A 96 -21.11 20.13 9.74
C ARG A 96 -19.69 20.23 10.25
N ARG A 97 -19.44 19.73 11.46
CA ARG A 97 -18.08 19.59 12.00
C ARG A 97 -17.31 18.57 11.16
N ILE A 98 -16.28 19.04 10.48
CA ILE A 98 -15.39 18.22 9.65
C ILE A 98 -13.97 18.39 10.18
N TYR A 99 -13.26 17.27 10.28
CA TYR A 99 -11.87 17.23 10.69
C TYR A 99 -10.95 17.12 9.46
N ASN A 100 -9.81 17.82 9.53
CA ASN A 100 -8.72 17.77 8.56
C ASN A 100 -7.41 17.49 9.29
N PHE A 101 -6.43 16.89 8.61
CA PHE A 101 -5.09 16.72 9.18
C PHE A 101 -4.37 18.07 9.33
N ASN A 102 -3.55 18.19 10.39
CA ASN A 102 -2.68 19.34 10.59
C ASN A 102 -1.58 19.39 9.54
N ASP A 103 -1.12 20.60 9.24
CA ASP A 103 -0.04 20.79 8.28
C ASP A 103 1.25 20.15 8.83
N PRO A 104 1.93 19.27 8.08
CA PRO A 104 3.19 18.68 8.52
C PRO A 104 4.28 19.72 8.83
N GLU A 105 4.20 20.95 8.29
CA GLU A 105 5.14 22.04 8.57
C GLU A 105 4.96 22.67 9.96
N GLU A 106 3.79 22.52 10.60
CA GLU A 106 3.52 23.05 11.95
C GLU A 106 4.20 22.24 13.07
N GLY A 107 4.71 21.05 12.74
CA GLY A 107 5.40 20.16 13.66
C GLY A 107 4.46 19.18 14.40
N PRO A 108 5.03 18.30 15.24
CA PRO A 108 4.27 17.26 15.93
C PRO A 108 3.46 17.81 17.11
N ILE A 109 2.35 17.14 17.43
CA ILE A 109 1.63 17.32 18.69
C ILE A 109 2.16 16.35 19.75
N SER A 110 2.16 16.76 21.03
CA SER A 110 2.57 15.90 22.14
C SER A 110 1.35 15.26 22.81
N VAL A 111 1.35 13.93 22.91
CA VAL A 111 0.29 13.11 23.51
C VAL A 111 0.87 12.37 24.71
N ALA A 112 0.49 12.77 25.92
CA ALA A 112 0.98 12.16 27.16
C ALA A 112 0.26 10.85 27.56
N ASP A 113 -0.91 10.59 26.99
CA ASP A 113 -1.73 9.42 27.34
C ASP A 113 -1.32 8.18 26.54
N THR A 114 -0.39 7.41 27.10
CA THR A 114 0.15 6.19 26.48
C THR A 114 -0.88 5.06 26.37
N ASP A 115 -1.84 4.99 27.28
CA ASP A 115 -2.88 3.94 27.26
C ASP A 115 -3.83 4.16 26.08
N SER A 116 -4.26 5.41 25.87
CA SER A 116 -5.10 5.77 24.72
C SER A 116 -4.37 5.57 23.38
N VAL A 117 -3.06 5.83 23.30
CA VAL A 117 -2.26 5.53 22.10
C VAL A 117 -2.23 4.04 21.81
N THR A 118 -2.06 3.20 22.83
CA THR A 118 -2.08 1.75 22.68
C THR A 118 -3.44 1.25 22.22
N GLN A 119 -4.52 1.78 22.78
CA GLN A 119 -5.89 1.46 22.36
C GLN A 119 -6.20 1.92 20.94
N PHE A 120 -5.73 3.12 20.56
CA PHE A 120 -5.82 3.62 19.19
C PHE A 120 -5.17 2.65 18.21
N LEU A 121 -3.92 2.25 18.46
CA LEU A 121 -3.20 1.33 17.59
C LEU A 121 -3.84 -0.05 17.52
N ALA A 122 -4.43 -0.54 18.62
CA ALA A 122 -5.16 -1.80 18.64
C ALA A 122 -6.41 -1.78 17.74
N THR A 123 -7.05 -0.62 17.60
CA THR A 123 -8.25 -0.42 16.74
C THR A 123 -7.92 0.24 15.40
N PHE A 124 -6.66 0.60 15.15
CA PHE A 124 -6.25 1.32 13.95
C PHE A 124 -6.48 0.51 12.66
N GLY A 125 -6.42 -0.81 12.74
CA GLY A 125 -6.70 -1.70 11.60
C GLY A 125 -8.13 -1.57 11.07
N ASP A 126 -9.10 -1.31 11.95
CA ASP A 126 -10.52 -1.46 11.63
C ASP A 126 -11.04 -0.30 10.77
N GLY A 127 -11.19 -0.55 9.46
CA GLY A 127 -11.87 0.37 8.54
C GLY A 127 -11.06 1.61 8.12
N ASN A 128 -9.75 1.63 8.40
CA ASN A 128 -8.90 2.77 8.06
C ASN A 128 -8.11 2.53 6.78
N ARG A 129 -7.89 3.61 6.01
CA ARG A 129 -7.07 3.61 4.79
C ARG A 129 -5.66 4.12 4.98
N PHE A 130 -5.27 4.47 6.21
CA PHE A 130 -3.98 5.08 6.55
C PHE A 130 -3.00 4.05 7.11
N SER A 131 -1.74 4.46 7.25
CA SER A 131 -0.70 3.70 7.94
C SER A 131 -0.14 4.51 9.10
N VAL A 132 0.28 3.82 10.16
CA VAL A 132 0.87 4.43 11.35
C VAL A 132 2.15 3.68 11.69
N SER A 133 3.18 4.44 12.04
CA SER A 133 4.48 3.92 12.47
C SER A 133 4.83 4.57 13.80
N VAL A 134 4.95 3.77 14.85
CA VAL A 134 5.34 4.21 16.18
C VAL A 134 6.75 3.72 16.46
N ARG A 135 7.60 4.60 16.98
CA ARG A 135 8.99 4.32 17.32
C ARG A 135 9.23 4.68 18.78
N GLY A 136 9.69 3.72 19.55
CA GLY A 136 9.94 3.83 20.99
C GLY A 136 8.70 3.60 21.88
N GLY A 137 8.97 3.29 23.15
CA GLY A 137 7.95 2.98 24.15
C GLY A 137 7.32 1.58 23.99
N ASP A 138 6.25 1.33 24.73
CA ASP A 138 5.58 0.02 24.75
C ASP A 138 4.73 -0.25 23.50
N ALA A 139 4.37 0.82 22.78
CA ALA A 139 3.58 0.79 21.56
C ALA A 139 4.42 0.81 20.26
N ASP A 140 5.72 0.47 20.33
CA ASP A 140 6.60 0.42 19.14
C ASP A 140 6.09 -0.61 18.12
N GLY A 141 5.91 -0.16 16.88
CA GLY A 141 5.44 -1.01 15.80
C GLY A 141 4.88 -0.24 14.61
N ASP A 142 4.72 -0.95 13.51
CA ASP A 142 4.07 -0.45 12.30
C ASP A 142 2.71 -1.14 12.17
N SER A 143 1.67 -0.36 11.92
CA SER A 143 0.31 -0.86 11.67
C SER A 143 -0.24 -0.21 10.40
N ILE A 144 -1.04 -0.98 9.67
CA ILE A 144 -1.68 -0.56 8.43
C ILE A 144 -3.17 -0.84 8.55
N GLY A 145 -3.99 0.11 8.12
CA GLY A 145 -5.43 -0.08 8.12
C GLY A 145 -5.87 -1.11 7.08
N ASN A 146 -6.96 -1.83 7.36
CA ASN A 146 -7.46 -2.92 6.51
C ASN A 146 -7.91 -2.42 5.12
N ASP A 147 -8.37 -1.17 5.03
CA ASP A 147 -8.79 -0.52 3.78
C ASP A 147 -7.64 0.23 3.08
N HIS A 148 -6.40 0.11 3.58
CA HIS A 148 -5.25 0.72 2.93
C HIS A 148 -5.07 0.12 1.52
N PRO A 149 -4.77 0.91 0.46
CA PRO A 149 -4.62 0.39 -0.91
C PRO A 149 -3.53 -0.69 -1.08
N THR A 150 -2.61 -0.77 -0.12
CA THR A 150 -1.55 -1.79 -0.08
C THR A 150 -1.83 -2.90 0.94
N SER A 151 -2.95 -2.85 1.67
CA SER A 151 -3.44 -3.96 2.48
C SER A 151 -3.82 -5.08 1.53
N LEU A 152 -3.09 -6.19 1.64
CA LEU A 152 -3.22 -7.31 0.72
C LEU A 152 -4.09 -8.45 1.28
N GLY A 153 -4.70 -8.29 2.45
CA GLY A 153 -5.49 -9.31 3.11
C GLY A 153 -6.81 -8.73 3.57
N ASP A 154 -7.91 -9.29 3.05
CA ASP A 154 -9.26 -9.37 3.64
C ASP A 154 -10.34 -9.61 2.56
N GLY A 155 -9.93 -9.93 1.32
CA GLY A 155 -10.85 -10.28 0.24
C GLY A 155 -11.19 -11.78 0.22
N PRO A 156 -12.42 -12.17 -0.19
CA PRO A 156 -12.81 -13.59 -0.33
C PRO A 156 -11.96 -14.37 -1.35
N MET A 157 -11.19 -13.67 -2.20
CA MET A 157 -10.32 -14.25 -3.22
C MET A 157 -8.87 -14.47 -2.74
N ASP A 158 -8.54 -14.17 -1.48
CA ASP A 158 -7.18 -14.24 -0.95
C ASP A 158 -6.71 -15.67 -0.65
N ALA A 159 -7.65 -16.61 -0.56
CA ALA A 159 -7.35 -18.03 -0.34
C ALA A 159 -6.46 -18.61 -1.45
N LEU A 160 -6.64 -18.19 -2.71
CA LEU A 160 -5.88 -18.72 -3.84
C LEU A 160 -4.43 -18.19 -3.87
N PRO A 161 -4.17 -16.86 -3.79
CA PRO A 161 -2.81 -16.34 -3.64
C PRO A 161 -2.09 -16.88 -2.39
N ALA A 162 -2.79 -16.99 -1.26
CA ALA A 162 -2.23 -17.54 -0.02
C ALA A 162 -1.84 -19.01 -0.19
N ALA A 163 -2.70 -19.82 -0.82
CA ALA A 163 -2.40 -21.22 -1.12
C ALA A 163 -1.21 -21.37 -2.08
N VAL A 164 -1.14 -20.55 -3.14
CA VAL A 164 0.00 -20.56 -4.07
C VAL A 164 1.29 -20.13 -3.35
N ARG A 165 1.20 -19.14 -2.45
CA ARG A 165 2.34 -18.71 -1.63
C ARG A 165 2.86 -19.86 -0.76
N GLY A 166 1.98 -20.51 0.01
CA GLY A 166 2.40 -21.60 0.90
C GLY A 166 2.84 -22.87 0.14
N ALA A 167 2.19 -23.21 -0.97
CA ALA A 167 2.48 -24.45 -1.69
C ALA A 167 3.67 -24.34 -2.66
N VAL A 168 3.90 -23.17 -3.26
CA VAL A 168 4.91 -22.97 -4.31
C VAL A 168 6.04 -22.08 -3.82
N TRP A 169 5.74 -20.88 -3.36
CA TRP A 169 6.77 -19.86 -3.13
C TRP A 169 7.55 -20.06 -1.84
N GLU A 170 6.86 -20.44 -0.76
CA GLU A 170 7.46 -20.70 0.55
C GLU A 170 8.47 -21.87 0.54
N PRO A 171 8.17 -23.05 -0.03
CA PRO A 171 9.15 -24.14 -0.12
C PRO A 171 10.31 -23.85 -1.10
N LEU A 172 10.11 -22.96 -2.08
CA LEU A 172 11.17 -22.55 -3.01
C LEU A 172 12.13 -21.53 -2.41
N GLY A 173 11.73 -20.79 -1.36
CA GLY A 173 12.60 -19.86 -0.65
C GLY A 173 13.12 -18.68 -1.49
N PHE A 174 12.50 -18.38 -2.63
CA PHE A 174 12.93 -17.28 -3.50
C PHE A 174 12.49 -15.92 -2.96
N GLY A 175 13.35 -14.91 -3.09
CA GLY A 175 12.99 -13.52 -2.77
C GLY A 175 11.94 -12.96 -3.74
N VAL A 176 11.12 -12.02 -3.27
CA VAL A 176 9.96 -11.44 -4.00
C VAL A 176 10.32 -10.99 -5.42
N THR A 177 11.48 -10.36 -5.60
CA THR A 177 11.97 -9.91 -6.91
C THR A 177 12.12 -11.06 -7.91
N LEU A 178 12.66 -12.19 -7.48
CA LEU A 178 12.85 -13.35 -8.35
C LEU A 178 11.53 -14.03 -8.69
N GLN A 179 10.59 -14.08 -7.72
CA GLN A 179 9.23 -14.59 -7.97
C GLN A 179 8.53 -13.77 -9.06
N PHE A 180 8.61 -12.44 -8.96
CA PHE A 180 8.05 -11.54 -9.96
C PHE A 180 8.72 -11.70 -11.34
N LEU A 181 10.06 -11.81 -11.38
CA LEU A 181 10.79 -12.00 -12.63
C LEU A 181 10.39 -13.32 -13.32
N LEU A 182 10.33 -14.42 -12.56
CA LEU A 182 9.92 -15.72 -13.09
C LEU A 182 8.50 -15.68 -13.64
N LEU A 183 7.55 -15.13 -12.88
CA LEU A 183 6.17 -14.94 -13.33
C LEU A 183 6.09 -14.10 -14.60
N GLY A 184 6.84 -13.00 -14.67
CA GLY A 184 6.93 -12.14 -15.86
C GLY A 184 7.48 -12.88 -17.07
N CYS A 185 8.53 -13.69 -16.91
CA CYS A 185 9.09 -14.52 -17.97
C CYS A 185 8.08 -15.56 -18.48
N PHE A 186 7.39 -16.26 -17.58
CA PHE A 186 6.36 -17.23 -17.97
C PHE A 186 5.18 -16.57 -18.68
N ALA A 187 4.69 -15.46 -18.16
CA ALA A 187 3.61 -14.69 -18.77
C ALA A 187 4.01 -14.18 -20.16
N GLY A 188 5.22 -13.62 -20.30
CA GLY A 188 5.75 -13.14 -21.57
C GLY A 188 5.92 -14.24 -22.62
N ALA A 189 6.44 -15.41 -22.21
CA ALA A 189 6.56 -16.57 -23.10
C ALA A 189 5.19 -17.06 -23.59
N LEU A 190 4.20 -17.15 -22.70
CA LEU A 190 2.83 -17.57 -23.04
C LEU A 190 2.11 -16.57 -23.95
N LEU A 191 2.19 -15.28 -23.65
CA LEU A 191 1.58 -14.21 -24.45
C LEU A 191 2.24 -14.11 -25.84
N GLY A 192 3.56 -14.25 -25.91
CA GLY A 192 4.29 -14.24 -27.19
C GLY A 192 3.99 -15.47 -28.05
N GLY A 193 4.01 -16.66 -27.45
CA GLY A 193 3.77 -17.92 -28.15
C GLY A 193 2.34 -18.01 -28.71
N SER A 194 1.33 -17.64 -27.91
CA SER A 194 -0.07 -17.66 -28.34
C SER A 194 -0.38 -16.71 -29.51
N GLN A 195 0.22 -15.51 -29.52
CA GLN A 195 0.06 -14.53 -30.61
C GLN A 195 0.62 -15.01 -31.96
N GLY A 196 1.71 -15.78 -31.94
CA GLY A 196 2.27 -16.39 -33.15
C GLY A 196 1.46 -17.60 -33.62
N LEU A 197 1.16 -18.52 -32.71
CA LEU A 197 0.42 -19.75 -33.01
C LEU A 197 -0.98 -19.48 -33.55
N SER A 198 -1.71 -18.54 -32.95
CA SER A 198 -3.06 -18.16 -33.40
C SER A 198 -3.09 -17.72 -34.87
N ARG A 199 -2.14 -16.87 -35.30
CA ARG A 199 -2.05 -16.43 -36.70
C ARG A 199 -1.69 -17.57 -37.65
N SER A 200 -0.76 -18.43 -37.24
CA SER A 200 -0.31 -19.56 -38.09
C SER A 200 -1.41 -20.60 -38.28
N ILE A 201 -2.11 -20.97 -37.20
CA ILE A 201 -3.22 -21.94 -37.25
C ILE A 201 -4.39 -21.33 -38.04
N PHE A 202 -4.75 -20.07 -37.77
CA PHE A 202 -5.80 -19.39 -38.51
C PHE A 202 -5.50 -19.32 -40.01
N GLY A 203 -4.25 -18.99 -40.40
CA GLY A 203 -3.86 -18.92 -41.80
C GLY A 203 -3.98 -20.24 -42.56
N GLN A 204 -3.86 -21.39 -41.90
CA GLN A 204 -4.05 -22.71 -42.52
C GLN A 204 -5.53 -23.01 -42.81
N MET A 205 -6.45 -22.46 -42.01
CA MET A 205 -7.90 -22.68 -42.14
C MET A 205 -8.59 -21.61 -43.02
N VAL A 206 -7.83 -20.70 -43.63
CA VAL A 206 -8.38 -19.63 -44.46
C VAL A 206 -8.17 -19.97 -45.95
N PRO A 207 -9.24 -19.96 -46.77
CA PRO A 207 -9.12 -20.17 -48.21
C PRO A 207 -8.29 -19.05 -48.86
N GLU A 208 -7.35 -19.41 -49.73
CA GLU A 208 -6.47 -18.48 -50.42
C GLU A 208 -7.26 -17.47 -51.25
N THR A 209 -8.36 -17.93 -51.86
CA THR A 209 -9.23 -17.10 -52.73
C THR A 209 -9.97 -15.99 -51.99
N ARG A 210 -10.17 -16.10 -50.66
CA ARG A 210 -10.85 -15.08 -49.83
C ARG A 210 -10.03 -14.62 -48.63
N SER A 211 -8.72 -14.81 -48.68
CA SER A 211 -7.80 -14.50 -47.58
C SER A 211 -7.96 -13.08 -47.03
N ALA A 212 -8.12 -12.08 -47.89
CA ALA A 212 -8.30 -10.68 -47.47
C ALA A 212 -9.55 -10.44 -46.59
N GLU A 213 -10.65 -11.12 -46.88
CA GLU A 213 -11.90 -10.98 -46.11
C GLU A 213 -11.75 -11.59 -44.71
N PHE A 214 -11.22 -12.82 -44.63
CA PHE A 214 -11.01 -13.53 -43.36
C PHE A 214 -9.96 -12.85 -42.47
N PHE A 215 -8.84 -12.38 -43.04
CA PHE A 215 -7.86 -11.60 -42.27
C PHE A 215 -8.40 -10.22 -41.85
N GLY A 216 -9.32 -9.64 -42.63
CA GLY A 216 -10.08 -8.45 -42.24
C GLY A 216 -10.92 -8.69 -40.98
N PHE A 217 -11.66 -9.81 -40.92
CA PHE A 217 -12.41 -10.20 -39.72
C PHE A 217 -11.50 -10.52 -38.54
N PHE A 218 -10.40 -11.26 -38.76
CA PHE A 218 -9.42 -11.55 -37.71
C PHE A 218 -8.87 -10.26 -37.06
N GLY A 219 -8.52 -9.27 -37.88
CA GLY A 219 -8.06 -7.96 -37.42
C GLY A 219 -9.15 -7.16 -36.68
N PHE A 220 -10.40 -7.22 -37.16
CA PHE A 220 -11.54 -6.59 -36.49
C PHE A 220 -11.78 -7.16 -35.10
N PHE A 221 -11.86 -8.49 -34.96
CA PHE A 221 -12.05 -9.13 -33.66
C PHE A 221 -10.87 -8.89 -32.72
N GLY A 222 -9.64 -8.81 -33.23
CA GLY A 222 -8.48 -8.41 -32.43
C GLY A 222 -8.64 -7.01 -31.83
N LYS A 223 -9.16 -6.04 -32.59
CA LYS A 223 -9.44 -4.68 -32.08
C LYS A 223 -10.60 -4.67 -31.07
N VAL A 224 -11.66 -5.44 -31.32
CA VAL A 224 -12.78 -5.56 -30.36
C VAL A 224 -12.28 -6.17 -29.05
N ALA A 225 -11.47 -7.23 -29.11
CA ALA A 225 -10.88 -7.84 -27.93
C ALA A 225 -9.98 -6.87 -27.15
N ALA A 226 -9.18 -6.06 -27.85
CA ALA A 226 -8.33 -5.03 -27.24
C ALA A 226 -9.12 -3.92 -26.53
N LEU A 227 -10.38 -3.67 -26.92
CA LEU A 227 -11.29 -2.76 -26.24
C LEU A 227 -12.03 -3.45 -25.07
N MET A 228 -12.56 -4.65 -25.32
CA MET A 228 -13.39 -5.37 -24.35
C MET A 228 -12.60 -5.84 -23.12
N GLY A 229 -11.34 -6.25 -23.28
CA GLY A 229 -10.51 -6.72 -22.17
C GLY A 229 -10.32 -5.66 -21.07
N PRO A 230 -9.77 -4.47 -21.39
CA PRO A 230 -9.65 -3.37 -20.44
C PRO A 230 -10.99 -2.87 -19.91
N LEU A 231 -12.05 -2.89 -20.73
CA LEU A 231 -13.38 -2.47 -20.31
C LEU A 231 -13.94 -3.39 -19.21
N ILE A 232 -13.90 -4.72 -19.42
CA ILE A 232 -14.36 -5.71 -18.42
C ILE A 232 -13.52 -5.59 -17.16
N TYR A 233 -12.19 -5.51 -17.30
CA TYR A 233 -11.28 -5.33 -16.17
C TYR A 233 -11.61 -4.07 -15.37
N GLY A 234 -11.81 -2.93 -16.04
CA GLY A 234 -12.12 -1.65 -15.40
C GLY A 234 -13.46 -1.67 -14.68
N ILE A 235 -14.52 -2.19 -15.32
CA ILE A 235 -15.85 -2.32 -14.70
C ILE A 235 -15.77 -3.19 -13.45
N LEU A 236 -15.12 -4.35 -13.52
CA LEU A 236 -15.04 -5.27 -12.38
C LEU A 236 -14.13 -4.76 -11.25
N THR A 237 -13.06 -4.03 -11.59
CA THR A 237 -12.18 -3.40 -10.61
C THR A 237 -12.91 -2.29 -9.84
N VAL A 238 -13.74 -1.49 -10.53
CA VAL A 238 -14.51 -0.40 -9.89
C VAL A 238 -15.70 -0.94 -9.09
N MET A 239 -16.39 -1.98 -9.57
CA MET A 239 -17.57 -2.52 -8.90
C MET A 239 -17.25 -3.42 -7.70
N TYR A 240 -16.10 -4.08 -7.72
CA TYR A 240 -15.71 -5.03 -6.68
C TYR A 240 -14.36 -4.63 -6.09
N ASP A 241 -13.28 -5.25 -6.57
CA ASP A 241 -11.93 -4.99 -6.12
C ASP A 241 -10.96 -5.31 -7.27
N SER A 242 -9.76 -4.75 -7.20
CA SER A 242 -8.63 -5.02 -8.09
C SER A 242 -8.37 -6.51 -8.32
N ARG A 243 -8.53 -7.36 -7.29
CA ARG A 243 -8.33 -8.82 -7.39
C ARG A 243 -9.39 -9.48 -8.25
N VAL A 244 -10.64 -9.06 -8.10
CA VAL A 244 -11.76 -9.55 -8.92
C VAL A 244 -11.56 -9.10 -10.37
N GLY A 245 -11.07 -7.88 -10.56
CA GLY A 245 -10.60 -7.37 -11.85
C GLY A 245 -9.57 -8.31 -12.49
N VAL A 246 -8.48 -8.64 -11.80
CA VAL A 246 -7.46 -9.57 -12.32
C VAL A 246 -8.03 -10.98 -12.54
N ALA A 247 -8.82 -11.52 -11.62
CA ALA A 247 -9.42 -12.85 -11.73
C ALA A 247 -10.35 -12.98 -12.95
N SER A 248 -11.00 -11.88 -13.36
CA SER A 248 -11.84 -11.87 -14.56
C SER A 248 -11.06 -12.17 -15.85
N LEU A 249 -9.79 -11.76 -15.92
CA LEU A 249 -8.91 -12.08 -17.04
C LEU A 249 -8.63 -13.59 -17.10
N SER A 250 -8.45 -14.23 -15.94
CA SER A 250 -8.31 -15.69 -15.86
C SER A 250 -9.57 -16.40 -16.35
N VAL A 251 -10.76 -15.91 -15.98
CA VAL A 251 -12.04 -16.47 -16.47
C VAL A 251 -12.16 -16.34 -17.99
N LEU A 252 -11.82 -15.18 -18.56
CA LEU A 252 -11.79 -14.96 -20.01
C LEU A 252 -10.83 -15.94 -20.71
N ILE A 253 -9.63 -16.14 -20.16
CA ILE A 253 -8.66 -17.10 -20.67
C ILE A 253 -9.24 -18.52 -20.63
N ILE A 254 -9.82 -18.95 -19.50
CA ILE A 254 -10.43 -20.29 -19.35
C ILE A 254 -11.55 -20.49 -20.37
N ILE A 255 -12.45 -19.53 -20.52
CA ILE A 255 -13.54 -19.59 -21.52
C ILE A 255 -12.94 -19.72 -22.93
N GLY A 256 -11.95 -18.89 -23.27
CA GLY A 256 -11.26 -18.97 -24.56
C GLY A 256 -10.60 -20.32 -24.80
N THR A 257 -9.92 -20.87 -23.80
CA THR A 257 -9.30 -22.20 -23.86
C THR A 257 -10.36 -23.29 -24.07
N LEU A 258 -11.45 -23.29 -23.31
CA LEU A 258 -12.54 -24.27 -23.46
C LEU A 258 -13.21 -24.21 -24.83
N LEU A 259 -13.36 -23.01 -25.40
CA LEU A 259 -13.86 -22.84 -26.76
C LEU A 259 -12.89 -23.40 -27.80
N MET A 260 -11.59 -23.18 -27.63
CA MET A 260 -10.58 -23.72 -28.55
C MET A 260 -10.49 -25.24 -28.52
N LEU A 261 -10.79 -25.90 -27.40
CA LEU A 261 -10.83 -27.37 -27.32
C LEU A 261 -11.89 -27.99 -28.25
N LYS A 262 -12.88 -27.22 -28.71
CA LYS A 262 -13.91 -27.70 -29.65
C LYS A 262 -13.56 -27.47 -31.12
N VAL A 263 -12.44 -26.81 -31.41
CA VAL A 263 -12.04 -26.49 -32.79
C VAL A 263 -11.24 -27.65 -33.37
N ASP A 264 -11.76 -28.23 -34.45
CA ASP A 264 -11.05 -29.21 -35.27
C ASP A 264 -10.32 -28.48 -36.41
N VAL A 265 -8.99 -28.45 -36.32
CA VAL A 265 -8.14 -27.74 -37.28
C VAL A 265 -8.09 -28.47 -38.63
N ASP A 266 -8.06 -29.80 -38.62
CA ASP A 266 -7.95 -30.60 -39.85
C ASP A 266 -9.22 -30.46 -40.70
N ALA A 267 -10.39 -30.47 -40.04
CA ALA A 267 -11.66 -30.18 -40.69
C ALA A 267 -11.68 -28.76 -41.30
N GLY A 268 -11.18 -27.75 -40.56
CA GLY A 268 -11.11 -26.38 -41.05
C GLY A 268 -10.20 -26.21 -42.27
N VAL A 269 -9.07 -26.93 -42.32
CA VAL A 269 -8.18 -26.94 -43.49
C VAL A 269 -8.84 -27.61 -44.69
N ALA A 270 -9.53 -28.73 -44.48
CA ALA A 270 -10.24 -29.44 -45.54
C ALA A 270 -11.34 -28.58 -46.17
N ASP A 271 -12.13 -27.88 -45.34
CA ASP A 271 -13.17 -26.96 -45.80
C ASP A 271 -12.59 -25.77 -46.59
N ALA A 272 -11.46 -25.22 -46.14
CA ALA A 272 -10.76 -24.16 -46.86
C ALA A 272 -10.28 -24.60 -48.25
N GLN A 273 -9.71 -25.82 -48.34
CA GLN A 273 -9.26 -26.39 -49.62
C GLN A 273 -10.43 -26.69 -50.57
N ALA A 274 -11.53 -27.24 -50.05
CA ALA A 274 -12.73 -27.51 -50.84
C ALA A 274 -13.32 -26.22 -51.42
N GLU A 275 -13.33 -25.14 -50.63
CA GLU A 275 -13.80 -23.83 -51.09
C GLU A 275 -12.90 -23.21 -52.16
N ASP A 276 -11.58 -23.33 -52.00
CA ASP A 276 -10.63 -22.86 -53.02
C ASP A 276 -10.75 -23.66 -54.32
N ALA A 277 -10.95 -24.98 -54.26
CA ALA A 277 -11.17 -25.81 -55.43
C ALA A 277 -12.46 -25.42 -56.16
N ARG A 278 -13.56 -25.18 -55.44
CA ARG A 278 -14.82 -24.66 -55.99
C ARG A 278 -14.62 -23.31 -56.69
N ASN A 279 -13.91 -22.38 -56.06
CA ASN A 279 -13.68 -21.04 -56.62
C ASN A 279 -12.72 -21.05 -57.81
N ARG A 280 -11.78 -22.01 -57.87
CA ARG A 280 -10.83 -22.20 -58.97
C ARG A 280 -11.39 -23.05 -60.11
N GLY A 281 -12.58 -23.64 -59.94
CA GLY A 281 -13.21 -24.50 -60.94
C GLY A 281 -12.49 -25.84 -61.13
N ILE A 282 -11.81 -26.32 -60.10
CA ILE A 282 -11.13 -27.62 -60.08
C ILE A 282 -12.08 -28.60 -59.40
N GLU A 283 -12.55 -29.63 -60.09
CA GLU A 283 -13.33 -30.70 -59.45
C GLU A 283 -12.44 -31.42 -58.43
N VAL A 284 -12.94 -31.52 -57.18
CA VAL A 284 -12.30 -32.19 -56.03
C VAL A 284 -12.52 -33.70 -56.11
#